data_AF-A0A6V7JXX2-F1
#
_entry.id   AF-A0A6V7JXX2-F1
#
_cell.length_a   1.000
_cell.length_b   1.000
_cell.length_c   1.000
_cell.angle_alpha   90.00
_cell.angle_beta   90.00
_cell.angle_gamma   90.00
#
_symmetry.space_group_name_H-M   'P 1'
#
loop_
_entity.id
_entity.type
_entity.pdbx_description
1 polymer ?
#
loop_
_entity_poly.entity_id
_entity_poly.type
_entity_poly.pdbx_seq_one_letter_code
_entity_poly.pdbx_strand_id
1 'polypeptide(L)'
;LTNCHYCFKKNISPFPAACDTCAIIAYCSPKCRDADAKAHANECNILGPLWLSNASITCLLAIKAIIQKPYAKFKKMKETIEKTDKLFKPSKENPFKGTDYKAFHSM
;
A
#
# COMPACT_ATOMS: atom_id res chain seq x y z
N LEU A 1 13.22 1.59 -9.04
CA LEU A 1 14.09 1.30 -7.87
C LEU A 1 14.53 2.56 -7.09
N THR A 2 14.09 3.75 -7.49
CA THR A 2 14.47 5.04 -6.87
C THR A 2 13.90 5.27 -5.48
N ASN A 3 12.81 4.58 -5.12
CA ASN A 3 12.11 4.71 -3.85
C ASN A 3 11.95 3.34 -3.20
N CYS A 4 11.99 3.32 -1.87
CA CYS A 4 11.74 2.14 -1.06
C CYS A 4 10.31 1.63 -1.29
N HIS A 5 10.16 0.34 -1.59
CA HIS A 5 8.84 -0.25 -1.86
C HIS A 5 7.93 -0.26 -0.63
N TYR A 6 8.50 -0.25 0.58
CA TYR A 6 7.76 -0.22 1.84
C TYR A 6 7.38 1.20 2.29
N CYS A 7 8.38 2.09 2.43
CA CYS A 7 8.19 3.40 3.07
C CYS A 7 8.19 4.58 2.11
N PHE A 8 8.35 4.34 0.81
CA PHE A 8 8.35 5.33 -0.28
C PHE A 8 9.44 6.42 -0.22
N LYS A 9 10.28 6.43 0.81
CA LYS A 9 11.48 7.29 0.86
C LYS A 9 12.40 6.98 -0.31
N LYS A 10 13.07 8.01 -0.82
CA LYS A 10 14.09 7.84 -1.87
C LYS A 10 15.19 6.89 -1.37
N ASN A 11 15.55 5.92 -2.18
CA ASN A 11 16.69 5.05 -1.92
C ASN A 11 17.98 5.83 -2.20
N ILE A 12 18.85 5.92 -1.19
CA ILE A 12 20.23 6.42 -1.36
C ILE A 12 21.15 5.24 -1.68
N SER A 13 20.98 4.13 -0.95
CA SER A 13 21.60 2.83 -1.23
C SER A 13 20.49 1.77 -1.24
N PRO A 14 20.07 1.26 -2.41
CA PRO A 14 18.98 0.31 -2.51
C PRO A 14 19.42 -1.06 -1.97
N PHE A 15 18.62 -1.58 -1.05
CA PHE A 15 18.72 -2.93 -0.54
C PHE A 15 17.77 -3.83 -1.33
N PRO A 16 18.23 -4.98 -1.87
CA PRO A 16 17.41 -5.82 -2.73
C PRO A 16 16.27 -6.49 -1.96
N ALA A 17 15.23 -6.92 -2.69
CA ALA A 17 14.27 -7.87 -2.15
C ALA A 17 14.96 -9.22 -1.91
N ALA A 18 14.56 -9.93 -0.85
CA ALA A 18 14.91 -11.33 -0.66
C ALA A 18 13.91 -12.20 -1.44
N CYS A 19 13.89 -12.02 -2.76
CA CYS A 19 12.91 -12.63 -3.65
C CYS A 19 13.61 -13.06 -4.94
N ASP A 20 13.47 -14.34 -5.28
CA ASP A 20 14.11 -14.91 -6.48
C ASP A 20 13.22 -14.80 -7.73
N THR A 21 11.97 -14.33 -7.57
CA THR A 21 10.98 -14.24 -8.66
C THR A 21 10.84 -12.82 -9.21
N CYS A 22 11.35 -11.80 -8.52
CA CYS A 22 11.27 -10.42 -9.00
C CYS A 22 12.54 -9.62 -8.73
N ALA A 23 12.91 -8.77 -9.69
CA ALA A 23 14.04 -7.84 -9.59
C ALA A 23 13.60 -6.36 -9.70
N ILE A 24 12.30 -6.11 -9.53
CA ILE A 24 11.64 -4.83 -9.88
C ILE A 24 11.34 -3.91 -8.68
N ILE A 25 11.72 -4.34 -7.47
CA ILE A 25 11.57 -3.56 -6.23
C ILE A 25 12.87 -3.50 -5.43
N ALA A 26 13.01 -2.46 -4.61
CA ALA A 26 14.11 -2.30 -3.67
C ALA A 26 13.64 -1.58 -2.42
N TYR A 27 14.41 -1.71 -1.35
CA TYR A 27 14.13 -1.16 -0.03
C TYR A 27 15.26 -0.21 0.39
N CYS A 28 14.99 0.69 1.33
CA CYS A 28 16.03 1.55 1.88
C CYS A 28 16.83 0.88 3.00
N SER A 29 16.37 -0.26 3.52
CA SER A 29 17.04 -1.02 4.59
C SER A 29 16.49 -2.44 4.72
N PRO A 30 17.24 -3.37 5.36
CA PRO A 30 16.75 -4.71 5.68
C PRO A 30 15.45 -4.69 6.49
N LYS A 31 15.34 -3.77 7.44
CA LYS A 31 14.11 -3.57 8.24
C LYS A 31 12.88 -3.31 7.37
N CYS A 32 13.01 -2.50 6.31
CA CYS A 32 11.90 -2.24 5.40
C CYS A 32 11.57 -3.45 4.52
N ARG A 33 12.59 -4.19 4.07
CA ARG A 33 12.41 -5.45 3.34
C ARG A 33 11.60 -6.45 4.17
N ASP A 34 12.03 -6.66 5.42
CA ASP A 34 11.43 -7.67 6.30
C ASP A 34 10.01 -7.28 6.71
N ALA A 35 9.76 -5.97 6.94
CA ALA A 35 8.42 -5.47 7.22
C ALA A 35 7.44 -5.64 6.06
N ASP A 36 7.92 -5.58 4.81
CA ASP A 36 7.09 -5.70 3.60
C ASP A 36 6.99 -7.13 3.07
N ALA A 37 7.77 -8.08 3.61
CA ALA A 37 7.90 -9.43 3.05
C ALA A 37 6.56 -10.12 2.75
N LYS A 38 5.58 -10.01 3.67
CA LYS A 38 4.24 -10.59 3.48
C LYS A 38 3.43 -9.86 2.40
N ALA A 39 3.49 -8.54 2.37
CA ALA A 39 2.79 -7.76 1.34
C ALA A 39 3.40 -8.06 -0.02
N HIS A 40 4.73 -7.95 -0.13
CA HIS A 40 5.47 -8.32 -1.31
C HIS A 40 5.13 -9.72 -1.83
N ALA A 41 5.06 -10.75 -0.98
CA ALA A 41 4.68 -12.10 -1.40
C ALA A 41 3.31 -12.16 -2.08
N ASN A 42 2.33 -11.37 -1.61
CA ASN A 42 1.01 -11.30 -2.24
C ASN A 42 1.02 -10.48 -3.55
N GLU A 43 1.97 -9.55 -3.68
CA GLU A 43 2.08 -8.61 -4.80
C GLU A 43 3.00 -9.11 -5.92
N CYS A 44 3.93 -10.00 -5.62
CA CYS A 44 5.10 -10.28 -6.45
C CYS A 44 4.74 -10.65 -7.89
N ASN A 45 3.77 -11.55 -8.06
CA ASN A 45 3.36 -12.05 -9.37
C ASN A 45 2.64 -11.00 -10.23
N ILE A 46 2.06 -9.95 -9.63
CA ILE A 46 1.34 -8.90 -10.36
C ILE A 46 2.21 -7.67 -10.62
N LEU A 47 3.27 -7.45 -9.85
CA LEU A 47 4.13 -6.27 -9.97
C LEU A 47 4.79 -6.16 -11.36
N GLY A 48 5.21 -7.29 -11.95
CA GLY A 48 5.82 -7.32 -13.28
C GLY A 48 4.86 -6.86 -14.38
N PRO A 49 3.70 -7.52 -14.55
CA PRO A 49 2.66 -7.08 -15.48
C PRO A 49 2.23 -5.62 -15.30
N LEU A 50 2.08 -5.16 -14.06
CA LEU A 50 1.71 -3.79 -13.76
C LEU A 50 2.77 -2.76 -14.17
N TRP A 51 4.05 -3.11 -14.04
CA TRP A 51 5.13 -2.25 -14.53
C TRP A 51 5.16 -2.19 -16.05
N LEU A 52 4.94 -3.33 -16.71
CA LEU A 52 4.94 -3.43 -18.18
C LEU A 52 3.71 -2.77 -18.81
N SER A 53 2.60 -2.64 -18.09
CA SER A 53 1.38 -2.02 -18.61
C SER A 53 1.43 -0.50 -18.72
N ASN A 54 2.57 0.13 -18.37
CA ASN A 54 2.72 1.58 -18.30
C ASN A 54 1.67 2.25 -17.39
N ALA A 55 1.18 1.53 -16.38
CA ALA A 55 0.22 2.06 -15.43
C ALA A 55 0.85 3.20 -14.62
N SER A 56 0.06 4.23 -14.32
CA SER A 56 0.56 5.34 -13.51
C SER A 56 0.97 4.85 -12.11
N ILE A 57 1.94 5.52 -11.50
CA ILE A 57 2.35 5.22 -10.12
C ILE A 57 1.15 5.27 -9.15
N THR A 58 0.17 6.13 -9.41
CA THR A 58 -1.07 6.22 -8.63
C THR A 58 -1.88 4.94 -8.69
N CYS A 59 -1.95 4.27 -9.85
CA CYS A 59 -2.61 2.98 -9.99
C CYS A 59 -1.91 1.90 -9.15
N LEU A 60 -0.57 1.89 -9.15
CA LEU A 60 0.22 0.95 -8.35
C LEU A 60 0.00 1.17 -6.84
N LEU A 61 -0.04 2.43 -6.41
CA LEU A 61 -0.32 2.80 -5.02
C LEU A 61 -1.75 2.42 -4.59
N ALA A 62 -2.74 2.62 -5.45
CA ALA A 62 -4.13 2.23 -5.19
C ALA A 62 -4.25 0.71 -5.01
N ILE A 63 -3.62 -0.06 -5.90
CA ILE A 63 -3.55 -1.53 -5.79
C ILE A 63 -2.90 -1.92 -4.46
N LYS A 64 -1.74 -1.34 -4.13
CA LYS A 64 -1.02 -1.59 -2.88
C LYS A 64 -1.86 -1.29 -1.63
N ALA A 65 -2.65 -0.23 -1.64
CA ALA A 65 -3.54 0.11 -0.53
C ALA A 65 -4.63 -0.96 -0.28
N ILE A 66 -5.08 -1.64 -1.33
CA ILE A 66 -6.09 -2.70 -1.26
C ILE A 66 -5.45 -4.02 -0.82
N ILE A 67 -4.37 -4.47 -1.47
CA ILE A 67 -3.80 -5.81 -1.24
C ILE A 67 -3.11 -5.97 0.11
N GLN A 68 -2.76 -4.87 0.79
CA GLN A 68 -2.18 -4.90 2.14
C GLN A 68 -3.14 -5.41 3.23
N LYS A 69 -4.46 -5.50 2.97
CA LYS A 69 -5.45 -6.00 3.94
C LYS A 69 -6.27 -7.15 3.36
N PRO A 70 -6.67 -8.15 4.18
CA PRO A 70 -7.56 -9.20 3.72
C PRO A 70 -8.91 -8.64 3.26
N TYR A 71 -9.51 -9.24 2.23
CA TYR A 71 -10.84 -8.88 1.72
C TYR A 71 -11.91 -8.82 2.83
N ALA A 72 -11.87 -9.76 3.78
CA ALA A 72 -12.80 -9.80 4.91
C ALA A 72 -12.80 -8.50 5.74
N LYS A 73 -11.66 -7.80 5.82
CA LYS A 73 -11.57 -6.50 6.51
C LYS A 73 -12.37 -5.43 5.76
N PHE A 74 -12.24 -5.39 4.44
CA PHE A 74 -13.00 -4.45 3.61
C PHE A 74 -14.49 -4.76 3.60
N LYS A 75 -14.88 -6.03 3.60
CA LYS A 75 -16.30 -6.43 3.71
C LYS A 75 -16.95 -5.90 5.00
N LYS A 76 -16.32 -6.11 6.15
CA LYS A 76 -16.78 -5.56 7.45
C LYS A 76 -16.81 -4.02 7.44
N MET A 77 -15.84 -3.40 6.78
CA MET A 77 -15.78 -1.96 6.67
C MET A 77 -16.91 -1.39 5.81
N LYS A 78 -17.24 -2.04 4.68
CA LYS A 78 -18.40 -1.69 3.84
C LYS A 78 -19.69 -1.68 4.65
N GLU A 79 -19.94 -2.74 5.41
CA GLU A 79 -21.10 -2.83 6.30
C GLU A 79 -21.14 -1.71 7.35
N THR A 80 -19.98 -1.26 7.83
CA THR A 80 -19.88 -0.14 8.76
C THR A 80 -20.17 1.18 8.06
N ILE A 81 -19.60 1.41 6.88
CA ILE A 81 -19.76 2.63 6.09
C ILE A 81 -21.22 2.82 5.69
N GLU A 82 -21.87 1.79 5.14
CA GLU A 82 -23.29 1.83 4.74
C GLU A 82 -24.24 2.15 5.90
N LYS A 83 -23.87 1.77 7.13
CA LYS A 83 -24.64 2.06 8.35
C LYS A 83 -24.32 3.43 8.95
N THR A 84 -23.20 4.05 8.57
CA THR A 84 -22.75 5.29 9.18
C THR A 84 -23.02 6.45 8.23
N ASP A 85 -24.12 7.17 8.45
CA ASP A 85 -24.51 8.37 7.67
C ASP A 85 -23.60 9.60 7.91
N LYS A 86 -22.46 9.42 8.58
CA LYS A 86 -21.55 10.49 8.99
C LYS A 86 -20.28 10.44 8.16
N LEU A 87 -20.13 11.42 7.26
CA LEU A 87 -18.87 11.77 6.62
C LEU A 87 -17.80 11.99 7.71
N PHE A 88 -16.70 11.25 7.65
CA PHE A 88 -15.47 11.56 8.39
C PHE A 88 -15.09 13.03 8.16
N LYS A 89 -15.00 13.80 9.25
CA LYS A 89 -14.55 15.20 9.26
C LYS A 89 -13.26 15.28 10.08
N PRO A 90 -12.12 15.68 9.48
CA PRO A 90 -10.88 15.90 10.22
C PRO A 90 -11.09 16.97 11.30
N SER A 91 -10.63 16.72 12.52
CA SER A 91 -10.60 17.70 13.62
C SER A 91 -9.26 17.67 14.34
N LYS A 92 -9.05 18.57 15.32
CA LYS A 92 -7.84 18.53 16.16
C LYS A 92 -7.75 17.23 16.98
N GLU A 93 -8.90 16.72 17.43
CA GLU A 93 -9.05 15.51 18.23
C GLU A 93 -9.00 14.25 17.35
N ASN A 94 -9.39 14.37 16.08
CA ASN A 94 -9.36 13.28 15.10
C ASN A 94 -8.68 13.72 13.78
N PRO A 95 -7.34 13.83 13.76
CA PRO A 95 -6.62 14.29 12.58
C PRO A 95 -6.68 13.26 11.45
N PHE A 96 -6.55 13.72 10.21
CA PHE A 96 -6.42 12.84 9.04
C PHE A 96 -5.21 11.92 9.19
N LYS A 97 -5.43 10.62 9.01
CA LYS A 97 -4.37 9.61 8.97
C LYS A 97 -4.48 8.91 7.63
N GLY A 98 -3.39 8.88 6.85
CA GLY A 98 -3.39 8.17 5.56
C GLY A 98 -3.66 6.66 5.66
N THR A 99 -3.61 6.11 6.87
CA THR A 99 -3.98 4.72 7.19
C THR A 99 -5.46 4.54 7.54
N ASP A 100 -6.22 5.62 7.67
CA ASP A 100 -7.65 5.58 7.98
C ASP A 100 -8.48 5.52 6.69
N TYR A 101 -8.93 4.32 6.37
CA TYR A 101 -9.75 4.07 5.19
C TYR A 101 -11.09 4.82 5.23
N LYS A 102 -11.59 5.21 6.41
CA LYS A 102 -12.85 5.97 6.52
C LYS A 102 -12.74 7.38 5.95
N ALA A 103 -11.53 7.95 5.93
CA ALA A 103 -11.31 9.27 5.39
C ALA A 103 -11.49 9.34 3.87
N PHE A 104 -11.33 8.21 3.15
CA PHE A 104 -11.50 8.16 1.70
C PHE A 104 -12.96 8.08 1.23
N HIS A 105 -13.90 7.70 2.11
CA HIS A 105 -15.33 7.74 1.78
C HIS A 105 -15.91 9.16 1.82
N SER A 106 -15.21 10.08 2.49
CA SER A 106 -15.69 11.46 2.68
C SER A 106 -15.13 12.48 1.69
N MET A 107 -14.34 12.03 0.71
CA MET A 107 -13.90 12.83 -0.43
C MET A 107 -14.82 12.58 -1.61
#